data_AF-A0A4S1XC93-F1
#
_entry.id   AF-A0A4S1XC93-F1
#
_cell.length_a   1.000
_cell.length_b   1.000
_cell.length_c   1.000
_cell.angle_alpha   90.00
_cell.angle_beta   90.00
_cell.angle_gamma   90.00
#
_symmetry.space_group_name_H-M   'P 1'
#
loop_
_entity.id
_entity.type
_entity.pdbx_description
1 polymer ?
#
loop_
_entity_poly.entity_id
_entity_poly.type
_entity_poly.pdbx_seq_one_letter_code
_entity_poly.pdbx_strand_id
1 'polypeptide(L)'
;MLDWERAPSDFAALFGVDFITPPGERPSGLELPAETLDAALGSTRLRGEGYEGFWRATHPAVIAPGRYFHEHGMIRLGDAGLLRFELGGPDVRYVGSILPIEGQVFVIATDTVRHLPCYMIFNIVTTPKIVLMDGILLTAGNAMRNPSAYPIVMERIGDLTGDREADDAQAASLMTRPQFVQDDAIVSQAMRQHLIRDFGPSAAKAGGDLLLTAAGTPNLTKVVTALNYPD
;
A
#
# COMPACT_ATOMS: atom_id res chain seq x y z
N MET A 1 -43.58 6.72 14.77
CA MET A 1 -42.22 6.66 14.21
C MET A 1 -41.56 7.97 14.57
N LEU A 2 -40.51 7.91 15.39
CA LEU A 2 -39.83 9.11 15.87
C LEU A 2 -38.90 9.64 14.76
N ASP A 3 -38.66 10.95 14.71
CA ASP A 3 -37.92 11.55 13.58
C ASP A 3 -36.48 11.05 13.42
N TRP A 4 -35.90 10.49 14.47
CA TRP A 4 -34.55 9.89 14.47
C TRP A 4 -34.50 8.44 13.97
N GLU A 5 -35.66 7.82 13.70
CA GLU A 5 -35.76 6.48 13.08
C GLU A 5 -35.84 6.56 11.54
N ARG A 6 -35.80 7.78 10.98
CA ARG A 6 -35.87 8.03 9.54
C ARG A 6 -34.52 7.80 8.87
N ALA A 7 -34.53 7.45 7.59
CA ALA A 7 -33.31 7.46 6.80
C ALA A 7 -32.72 8.90 6.77
N PRO A 8 -31.38 9.06 6.76
CA PRO A 8 -30.74 10.38 6.83
C PRO A 8 -31.18 11.39 5.76
N SER A 9 -31.52 10.90 4.56
CA SER A 9 -32.10 11.70 3.48
C SER A 9 -33.46 12.29 3.85
N ASP A 10 -34.31 11.48 4.47
CA ASP A 10 -35.67 11.84 4.86
C ASP A 10 -35.68 12.76 6.08
N PHE A 11 -34.66 12.66 6.93
CA PHE A 11 -34.41 13.57 8.03
C PHE A 11 -33.93 14.94 7.54
N ALA A 12 -32.99 14.99 6.59
CA ALA A 12 -32.50 16.24 6.00
C ALA A 12 -33.61 17.05 5.31
N ALA A 13 -34.52 16.36 4.62
CA ALA A 13 -35.68 16.97 3.97
C ALA A 13 -36.58 17.74 4.96
N LEU A 14 -36.65 17.34 6.24
CA LEU A 14 -37.43 18.07 7.27
C LEU A 14 -36.89 19.48 7.53
N PHE A 15 -35.59 19.70 7.31
CA PHE A 15 -34.94 20.98 7.53
C PHE A 15 -34.78 21.79 6.23
N GLY A 16 -35.39 21.33 5.13
CA GLY A 16 -35.28 21.99 3.82
C GLY A 16 -33.86 22.02 3.28
N VAL A 17 -33.00 21.10 3.72
CA VAL A 17 -31.63 20.94 3.24
C VAL A 17 -31.54 19.66 2.43
N ASP A 18 -30.89 19.73 1.27
CA ASP A 18 -30.54 18.54 0.53
C ASP A 18 -29.51 17.75 1.34
N PHE A 19 -29.74 16.46 1.52
CA PHE A 19 -28.72 15.56 2.03
C PHE A 19 -27.61 15.49 0.97
N ILE A 20 -26.54 16.26 1.19
CA ILE A 20 -25.36 16.16 0.35
C ILE A 20 -24.74 14.80 0.66
N THR A 21 -25.03 13.81 -0.17
CA THR A 21 -24.20 12.63 -0.27
C THR A 21 -22.78 13.14 -0.48
N PRO A 22 -21.82 12.84 0.42
CA PRO A 22 -20.45 13.23 0.18
C PRO A 22 -20.09 12.71 -1.21
N PRO A 23 -19.53 13.55 -2.10
CA PRO A 23 -19.20 13.10 -3.45
C PRO A 23 -18.40 11.80 -3.33
N GLY A 24 -18.86 10.76 -4.05
CA GLY A 24 -18.09 9.54 -4.25
C GLY A 24 -16.67 9.93 -4.69
N GLU A 25 -15.66 9.23 -4.15
CA GLU A 25 -14.22 9.49 -4.32
C GLU A 25 -13.90 10.90 -4.82
N ARG A 26 -13.60 11.83 -3.90
CA ARG A 26 -13.06 13.13 -4.31
C ARG A 26 -11.83 12.86 -5.19
N PRO A 27 -11.80 13.24 -6.48
CA PRO A 27 -10.54 13.27 -7.21
C PRO A 27 -9.59 14.11 -6.35
N SER A 28 -8.37 13.62 -6.17
CA SER A 28 -7.38 14.15 -5.21
C SER A 28 -7.05 15.63 -5.39
N GLY A 29 -7.59 16.30 -6.42
CA GLY A 29 -7.35 17.69 -6.77
C GLY A 29 -5.93 17.95 -7.27
N LEU A 30 -5.09 16.90 -7.34
CA LEU A 30 -3.74 16.99 -7.84
C LEU A 30 -3.74 16.76 -9.35
N GLU A 31 -3.33 17.76 -10.12
CA GLU A 31 -3.05 17.60 -11.54
C GLU A 31 -1.76 16.80 -11.71
N LEU A 32 -1.89 15.54 -12.11
CA LEU A 32 -0.77 14.78 -12.67
C LEU A 32 -0.55 15.22 -14.12
N PRO A 33 0.69 15.18 -14.65
CA PRO A 33 0.92 15.36 -16.08
C PRO A 33 0.02 14.42 -16.88
N ALA A 34 -0.62 14.94 -17.93
CA ALA A 34 -1.59 14.19 -18.72
C ALA A 34 -0.98 12.88 -19.26
N GLU A 35 0.28 12.93 -19.69
CA GLU A 35 1.03 11.77 -20.19
C GLU A 35 1.21 10.69 -19.11
N THR A 36 1.40 11.10 -17.85
CA THR A 36 1.50 10.16 -16.72
C THR A 36 0.15 9.51 -16.44
N LEU A 37 -0.92 10.31 -16.45
CA LEU A 37 -2.27 9.82 -16.22
C LEU A 37 -2.72 8.86 -17.34
N ASP A 38 -2.46 9.21 -18.60
CA ASP A 38 -2.79 8.38 -19.77
C ASP A 38 -2.05 7.05 -19.74
N ALA A 39 -0.75 7.07 -19.43
CA ALA A 39 0.03 5.84 -19.27
C ALA A 39 -0.51 4.95 -18.14
N ALA A 40 -0.82 5.54 -16.99
CA ALA A 40 -1.36 4.82 -15.84
C ALA A 40 -2.75 4.22 -16.11
N LEU A 41 -3.65 4.98 -16.73
CA LEU A 41 -4.98 4.53 -17.12
C LEU A 41 -4.89 3.42 -18.17
N GLY A 42 -4.05 3.59 -19.20
CA GLY A 42 -3.85 2.59 -20.24
C GLY A 42 -3.34 1.26 -19.67
N SER A 43 -2.35 1.32 -18.78
CA SER A 43 -1.82 0.14 -18.10
C SER A 43 -2.83 -0.49 -17.14
N THR A 44 -3.58 0.32 -16.40
CA THR A 44 -4.63 -0.16 -15.47
C THR A 44 -5.75 -0.88 -16.23
N ARG A 45 -6.18 -0.39 -17.39
CA ARG A 45 -7.18 -1.10 -18.21
C ARG A 45 -6.71 -2.47 -18.67
N LEU A 46 -5.41 -2.63 -18.91
CA LEU A 46 -4.85 -3.89 -19.43
C LEU A 46 -4.48 -4.88 -18.33
N ARG A 47 -4.10 -4.40 -17.14
CA ARG A 47 -3.47 -5.21 -16.09
C ARG A 47 -3.96 -4.93 -14.67
N GLY A 48 -4.92 -4.03 -14.51
CA GLY A 48 -5.43 -3.57 -13.20
C GLY A 48 -5.91 -4.72 -12.31
N GLU A 49 -6.67 -5.64 -12.88
CA GLU A 49 -7.19 -6.83 -12.17
C GLU A 49 -6.08 -7.66 -11.49
N GLY A 50 -4.88 -7.70 -12.09
CA GLY A 50 -3.76 -8.43 -11.53
C GLY A 50 -3.28 -7.88 -10.16
N TYR A 51 -3.59 -6.63 -9.84
CA TYR A 51 -3.23 -5.97 -8.58
C TYR A 51 -4.33 -6.05 -7.52
N GLU A 52 -5.59 -6.26 -7.91
CA GLU A 52 -6.73 -6.19 -6.99
C GLU A 52 -6.72 -7.32 -5.98
N GLY A 53 -6.70 -7.03 -4.68
CA GLY A 53 -6.64 -8.05 -3.63
C GLY A 53 -6.39 -7.47 -2.25
N PHE A 54 -6.30 -8.36 -1.26
CA PHE A 54 -5.83 -8.04 0.07
C PHE A 54 -4.32 -8.22 0.14
N TRP A 55 -3.66 -7.27 0.78
CA TRP A 55 -2.21 -7.19 0.84
C TRP A 55 -1.72 -7.05 2.27
N ARG A 56 -0.53 -7.61 2.51
CA ARG A 56 0.29 -7.39 3.70
C ARG A 56 1.56 -6.69 3.28
N ALA A 57 1.87 -5.58 3.90
CA ALA A 57 3.15 -4.89 3.73
C ALA A 57 4.08 -5.20 4.91
N THR A 58 5.34 -5.51 4.61
CA THR A 58 6.41 -5.68 5.59
C THR A 58 7.51 -4.67 5.33
N HIS A 59 7.86 -3.89 6.35
CA HIS A 59 8.97 -2.91 6.27
C HIS A 59 9.62 -2.68 7.64
N PRO A 60 10.84 -2.10 7.70
CA PRO A 60 11.48 -1.73 8.96
C PRO A 60 10.68 -0.70 9.76
N ALA A 61 10.69 -0.84 11.08
CA ALA A 61 10.15 0.16 11.98
C ALA A 61 11.18 1.28 12.23
N VAL A 62 10.99 2.43 11.58
CA VAL A 62 11.91 3.59 11.71
C VAL A 62 12.09 4.03 13.17
N ILE A 63 11.05 3.88 14.00
CA ILE A 63 11.05 4.24 15.41
C ILE A 63 11.63 3.16 16.34
N ALA A 64 11.89 1.95 15.83
CA ALA A 64 12.36 0.81 16.62
C ALA A 64 13.35 -0.03 15.79
N PRO A 65 14.65 0.32 15.81
CA PRO A 65 15.67 -0.34 15.01
C PRO A 65 15.67 -1.87 15.19
N GLY A 66 15.79 -2.59 14.07
CA GLY A 66 15.79 -4.07 14.05
C GLY A 66 14.40 -4.71 14.13
N ARG A 67 13.34 -3.94 14.35
CA ARG A 67 11.95 -4.43 14.33
C ARG A 67 11.27 -4.12 13.01
N TYR A 68 10.17 -4.81 12.75
CA TYR A 68 9.40 -4.72 11.52
C TYR A 68 7.93 -4.41 11.80
N PHE A 69 7.30 -3.74 10.84
CA PHE A 69 5.87 -3.55 10.79
C PHE A 69 5.23 -4.49 9.77
N HIS A 70 4.06 -5.02 10.12
CA HIS A 70 3.10 -5.69 9.26
C HIS A 70 1.85 -4.83 9.17
N GLU A 71 1.71 -4.12 8.06
CA GLU A 71 0.51 -3.37 7.74
C GLU A 71 -0.34 -4.17 6.75
N HIS A 72 -1.63 -3.93 6.75
CA HIS A 72 -2.55 -4.66 5.89
C HIS A 72 -3.46 -3.71 5.15
N GLY A 73 -3.96 -4.17 4.02
CA GLY A 73 -5.01 -3.43 3.34
C GLY A 73 -5.38 -4.05 2.02
N MET A 74 -5.74 -3.19 1.08
CA MET A 74 -6.45 -3.57 -0.12
C MET A 74 -6.02 -2.71 -1.30
N ILE A 75 -5.94 -3.36 -2.45
CA ILE A 75 -5.86 -2.70 -3.74
C ILE A 75 -7.13 -3.08 -4.51
N ARG A 76 -7.80 -2.10 -5.11
CA ARG A 76 -9.01 -2.30 -5.92
C ARG A 76 -9.03 -1.33 -7.08
N LEU A 77 -9.67 -1.66 -8.20
CA LEU A 77 -10.01 -0.68 -9.23
C LEU A 77 -10.99 0.37 -8.66
N GLY A 78 -10.59 1.64 -8.73
CA GLY A 78 -11.43 2.77 -8.36
C GLY A 78 -12.34 3.22 -9.51
N ASP A 79 -13.35 4.01 -9.17
CA ASP A 79 -14.38 4.44 -10.13
C ASP A 79 -13.81 5.40 -11.20
N ALA A 80 -12.69 6.07 -10.89
CA ALA A 80 -11.93 6.90 -11.82
C ALA A 80 -11.06 6.11 -12.82
N GLY A 81 -11.07 4.78 -12.76
CA GLY A 81 -10.30 3.90 -13.66
C GLY A 81 -8.82 3.73 -13.29
N LEU A 82 -8.38 4.34 -12.19
CA LEU A 82 -7.10 4.05 -11.55
C LEU A 82 -7.29 3.03 -10.41
N LEU A 83 -6.24 2.33 -10.05
CA LEU A 83 -6.22 1.48 -8.87
C LEU A 83 -6.17 2.35 -7.61
N ARG A 84 -7.06 2.07 -6.65
CA ARG A 84 -7.04 2.62 -5.30
C ARG A 84 -6.20 1.74 -4.38
N PHE A 85 -5.42 2.42 -3.56
CA PHE A 85 -4.58 1.84 -2.53
C PHE A 85 -5.12 2.21 -1.16
N GLU A 86 -5.26 1.21 -0.31
CA GLU A 86 -5.41 1.39 1.11
C GLU A 86 -4.48 0.44 1.87
N LEU A 87 -3.72 0.96 2.82
CA LEU A 87 -2.80 0.19 3.64
C LEU A 87 -2.70 0.82 5.02
N GLY A 88 -2.64 0.03 6.08
CA GLY A 88 -2.31 0.56 7.39
C GLY A 88 -2.45 -0.44 8.53
N GLY A 89 -2.64 0.12 9.71
CA GLY A 89 -2.89 -0.59 10.95
C GLY A 89 -3.61 0.32 11.96
N PRO A 90 -3.57 0.01 13.27
CA PRO A 90 -4.33 0.79 14.26
C PRO A 90 -3.96 2.28 14.37
N ASP A 91 -2.73 2.65 14.02
CA ASP A 91 -2.16 3.99 14.27
C ASP A 91 -1.84 4.76 12.99
N VAL A 92 -2.05 4.15 11.83
CA VAL A 92 -1.67 4.69 10.52
C VAL A 92 -2.62 4.17 9.44
N ARG A 93 -2.97 5.04 8.49
CA ARG A 93 -3.80 4.63 7.35
C ARG A 93 -3.43 5.44 6.12
N TYR A 94 -2.76 4.78 5.20
CA TYR A 94 -2.39 5.28 3.90
C TYR A 94 -3.53 5.07 2.91
N VAL A 95 -3.98 6.15 2.27
CA VAL A 95 -5.00 6.10 1.21
C VAL A 95 -4.45 6.84 -0.01
N GLY A 96 -4.58 6.24 -1.19
CA GLY A 96 -4.01 6.83 -2.39
C GLY A 96 -4.36 6.15 -3.70
N SER A 97 -3.68 6.58 -4.75
CA SER A 97 -3.78 6.01 -6.10
C SER A 97 -2.51 5.25 -6.46
N ILE A 98 -2.70 4.16 -7.19
CA ILE A 98 -1.63 3.39 -7.81
C ILE A 98 -1.62 3.68 -9.31
N LEU A 99 -0.43 3.93 -9.84
CA LEU A 99 -0.14 4.25 -11.22
C LEU A 99 0.82 3.19 -11.78
N PRO A 100 0.33 2.10 -12.38
CA PRO A 100 1.20 1.13 -13.05
C PRO A 100 1.75 1.73 -14.36
N ILE A 101 3.06 1.88 -14.52
CA ILE A 101 3.70 2.51 -15.69
C ILE A 101 5.00 1.76 -16.01
N GLU A 102 5.21 1.36 -17.27
CA GLU A 102 6.47 0.77 -17.77
C GLU A 102 7.04 -0.38 -16.91
N GLY A 103 6.17 -1.26 -16.39
CA GLY A 103 6.59 -2.40 -15.57
C GLY A 103 6.97 -2.05 -14.13
N GLN A 104 6.77 -0.81 -13.72
CA GLN A 104 6.84 -0.35 -12.33
C GLN A 104 5.47 0.08 -11.82
N VAL A 105 5.36 0.18 -10.51
CA VAL A 105 4.14 0.61 -9.83
C VAL A 105 4.46 1.80 -8.94
N PHE A 106 3.85 2.94 -9.24
CA PHE A 106 4.00 4.15 -8.46
C PHE A 106 2.76 4.33 -7.57
N VAL A 107 2.96 4.65 -6.30
CA VAL A 107 1.86 4.93 -5.36
C VAL A 107 2.03 6.33 -4.83
N ILE A 108 0.95 7.11 -4.91
CA ILE A 108 0.83 8.43 -4.30
C ILE A 108 -0.26 8.31 -3.25
N ALA A 109 0.11 8.36 -1.97
CA ALA A 109 -0.81 8.17 -0.87
C ALA A 109 -0.61 9.22 0.22
N THR A 110 -1.61 9.34 1.09
CA THR A 110 -1.57 10.18 2.28
C THR A 110 -1.84 9.32 3.50
N ASP A 111 -1.00 9.43 4.53
CA ASP A 111 -1.36 9.01 5.87
C ASP A 111 -2.50 9.90 6.36
N THR A 112 -3.70 9.36 6.40
CA THR A 112 -4.92 10.06 6.79
C THR A 112 -5.00 10.36 8.29
N VAL A 113 -4.20 9.69 9.12
CA VAL A 113 -4.13 9.96 10.56
C VAL A 113 -3.31 11.22 10.84
N ARG A 114 -2.19 11.39 10.11
CA ARG A 114 -1.25 12.51 10.34
C ARG A 114 -1.25 13.56 9.24
N HIS A 115 -2.02 13.34 8.18
CA HIS A 115 -2.09 14.17 6.98
C HIS A 115 -0.72 14.39 6.32
N LEU A 116 0.08 13.31 6.21
CA LEU A 116 1.41 13.34 5.61
C LEU A 116 1.41 12.60 4.27
N PRO A 117 1.91 13.21 3.18
CA PRO A 117 2.08 12.51 1.92
C PRO A 117 3.16 11.43 2.07
N CYS A 118 2.97 10.35 1.33
CA CYS A 118 3.93 9.27 1.20
C CYS A 118 3.91 8.76 -0.25
N TYR A 119 5.08 8.28 -0.67
CA TYR A 119 5.29 7.83 -2.04
C TYR A 119 5.92 6.46 -2.01
N MET A 120 5.47 5.58 -2.88
CA MET A 120 6.07 4.26 -3.03
C MET A 120 6.36 3.99 -4.50
N ILE A 121 7.47 3.32 -4.76
CA ILE A 121 7.79 2.79 -6.08
C ILE A 121 8.11 1.31 -5.90
N PHE A 122 7.35 0.45 -6.56
CA PHE A 122 7.54 -0.98 -6.52
C PHE A 122 8.00 -1.53 -7.87
N ASN A 123 8.93 -2.46 -7.81
CA ASN A 123 9.14 -3.45 -8.85
C ASN A 123 8.09 -4.54 -8.71
N ILE A 124 7.70 -5.09 -9.86
CA ILE A 124 6.77 -6.20 -9.92
C ILE A 124 7.31 -7.33 -10.80
N VAL A 125 6.89 -8.54 -10.50
CA VAL A 125 7.03 -9.67 -11.42
C VAL A 125 5.80 -9.68 -12.32
N THR A 126 5.99 -9.36 -13.60
CA THR A 126 4.88 -9.28 -14.55
C THR A 126 4.27 -10.66 -14.77
N THR A 127 3.14 -10.90 -14.10
CA THR A 127 2.33 -12.12 -14.18
C THR A 127 0.86 -11.69 -14.28
N PRO A 128 -0.05 -12.54 -14.77
CA PRO A 128 -1.47 -12.20 -14.82
C PRO A 128 -2.07 -11.86 -13.45
N LYS A 129 -1.48 -12.40 -12.37
CA LYS A 129 -1.86 -12.15 -10.99
C LYS A 129 -0.62 -11.81 -10.17
N ILE A 130 -0.52 -10.55 -9.75
CA ILE A 130 0.60 -10.09 -8.94
C ILE A 130 0.40 -10.57 -7.52
N VAL A 131 1.40 -11.29 -7.00
CA VAL A 131 1.40 -11.85 -5.64
C VAL A 131 2.44 -11.22 -4.73
N LEU A 132 3.40 -10.49 -5.31
CA LEU A 132 4.50 -9.85 -4.60
C LEU A 132 4.90 -8.56 -5.31
N MET A 133 5.13 -7.51 -4.53
CA MET A 133 5.72 -6.24 -4.98
C MET A 133 6.83 -5.85 -4.01
N ASP A 134 7.97 -5.40 -4.53
CA ASP A 134 9.14 -5.00 -3.72
C ASP A 134 9.59 -3.61 -4.14
N GLY A 135 9.72 -2.73 -3.17
CA GLY A 135 9.84 -1.31 -3.46
C GLY A 135 10.49 -0.51 -2.35
N ILE A 136 10.40 0.80 -2.51
CA ILE A 136 10.86 1.80 -1.54
C ILE A 136 9.67 2.66 -1.15
N LEU A 137 9.50 2.87 0.16
CA LEU A 137 8.58 3.84 0.73
C LEU A 137 9.36 5.08 1.16
N LEU A 138 8.93 6.25 0.67
CA LEU A 138 9.37 7.56 1.11
C LEU A 138 8.26 8.23 1.94
N THR A 139 8.56 8.57 3.19
CA THR A 139 7.60 9.19 4.10
C THR A 139 8.30 10.06 5.15
N ALA A 140 7.52 10.91 5.84
CA ALA A 140 7.93 11.61 7.05
C ALA A 140 7.15 11.14 8.29
N GLY A 141 6.50 9.96 8.20
CA GLY A 141 5.61 9.40 9.21
C GLY A 141 6.27 8.86 10.48
N ASN A 142 7.45 9.33 10.89
CA ASN A 142 8.02 8.97 12.20
C ASN A 142 7.79 10.08 13.24
N ALA A 143 7.93 9.77 14.52
CA ALA A 143 7.67 10.71 15.61
C ALA A 143 8.56 11.97 15.54
N MET A 144 9.75 11.86 14.96
CA MET A 144 10.69 12.97 14.76
C MET A 144 10.42 13.77 13.48
N ARG A 145 9.46 13.34 12.65
CA ARG A 145 9.11 13.92 11.34
C ARG A 145 10.29 14.00 10.37
N ASN A 146 11.28 13.12 10.52
CA ASN A 146 12.43 13.08 9.64
C ASN A 146 12.02 12.41 8.32
N PRO A 147 12.23 13.03 7.14
CA PRO A 147 12.08 12.35 5.87
C PRO A 147 12.92 11.08 5.84
N SER A 148 12.31 9.96 5.49
CA SER A 148 12.92 8.64 5.53
C SER A 148 12.53 7.87 4.27
N ALA A 149 13.51 7.17 3.68
CA ALA A 149 13.29 6.20 2.61
C ALA A 149 13.74 4.83 3.08
N TYR A 150 12.92 3.80 2.92
CA TYR A 150 13.26 2.44 3.32
C TYR A 150 12.56 1.40 2.46
N PRO A 151 13.10 0.17 2.37
CA PRO A 151 12.47 -0.92 1.64
C PRO A 151 11.09 -1.29 2.21
N ILE A 152 10.19 -1.67 1.33
CA ILE A 152 8.86 -2.19 1.64
C ILE A 152 8.54 -3.34 0.69
N VAL A 153 8.05 -4.45 1.24
CA VAL A 153 7.58 -5.58 0.46
C VAL A 153 6.09 -5.77 0.70
N MET A 154 5.32 -5.93 -0.36
CA MET A 154 3.89 -6.22 -0.30
C MET A 154 3.60 -7.63 -0.83
N GLU A 155 2.94 -8.43 -0.01
CA GLU A 155 2.52 -9.79 -0.31
C GLU A 155 1.00 -9.85 -0.42
N ARG A 156 0.49 -10.45 -1.50
CA ARG A 156 -0.95 -10.71 -1.62
C ARG A 156 -1.32 -11.82 -0.66
N ILE A 157 -2.31 -11.56 0.19
CA ILE A 157 -2.79 -12.51 1.21
C ILE A 157 -4.22 -12.99 0.96
N GLY A 158 -4.90 -12.43 -0.04
CA GLY A 158 -6.24 -12.84 -0.42
C GLY A 158 -6.72 -12.12 -1.69
N ASP A 159 -7.75 -12.69 -2.31
CA ASP A 159 -8.43 -12.09 -3.45
C ASP A 159 -9.67 -11.34 -2.99
N LEU A 160 -10.09 -10.35 -3.77
CA LEU A 160 -11.37 -9.68 -3.58
C LEU A 160 -12.50 -10.64 -3.96
N THR A 161 -13.61 -10.56 -3.23
CA THR A 161 -14.80 -11.36 -3.49
C THR A 161 -15.67 -10.79 -4.61
N GLY A 162 -15.52 -9.48 -4.86
CA GLY A 162 -16.41 -8.70 -5.74
C GLY A 162 -17.60 -8.09 -5.01
N ASP A 163 -17.84 -8.49 -3.76
CA ASP A 163 -18.74 -7.78 -2.85
C ASP A 163 -17.98 -6.66 -2.13
N ARG A 164 -18.27 -5.42 -2.54
CA ARG A 164 -17.57 -4.24 -2.05
C ARG A 164 -17.68 -4.06 -0.55
N GLU A 165 -18.87 -4.28 0.03
CA GLU A 165 -19.09 -4.08 1.46
C GLU A 165 -18.36 -5.14 2.29
N ALA A 166 -18.43 -6.40 1.85
CA ALA A 166 -17.74 -7.51 2.49
C ALA A 166 -16.21 -7.33 2.43
N ASP A 167 -15.69 -6.93 1.27
CA ASP A 167 -14.27 -6.71 1.08
C ASP A 167 -13.77 -5.49 1.89
N ASP A 168 -14.55 -4.41 1.97
CA ASP A 168 -14.24 -3.24 2.79
C ASP A 168 -14.22 -3.59 4.28
N ALA A 169 -15.18 -4.40 4.75
CA ALA A 169 -15.22 -4.89 6.12
C ALA A 169 -14.01 -5.80 6.43
N GLN A 170 -13.61 -6.65 5.48
CA GLN A 170 -12.42 -7.49 5.61
C GLN A 170 -11.14 -6.64 5.68
N ALA A 171 -10.98 -5.66 4.79
CA ALA A 171 -9.84 -4.74 4.81
C ALA A 171 -9.75 -4.00 6.16
N ALA A 172 -10.87 -3.47 6.65
CA ALA A 172 -10.95 -2.80 7.94
C ALA A 172 -10.57 -3.75 9.09
N SER A 173 -11.06 -4.99 9.08
CA SER A 173 -10.70 -5.99 10.09
C SER A 173 -9.20 -6.30 10.08
N LEU A 174 -8.59 -6.46 8.90
CA LEU A 174 -7.15 -6.70 8.77
C LEU A 174 -6.31 -5.56 9.37
N MET A 175 -6.74 -4.30 9.20
CA MET A 175 -6.06 -3.13 9.75
C MET A 175 -6.20 -2.98 11.28
N THR A 176 -7.03 -3.78 11.95
CA THR A 176 -7.07 -3.81 13.43
C THR A 176 -5.94 -4.62 14.04
N ARG A 177 -5.20 -5.40 13.23
CA ARG A 177 -4.11 -6.26 13.70
C ARG A 177 -2.95 -5.43 14.24
N PRO A 178 -2.21 -5.92 15.26
CA PRO A 178 -1.00 -5.24 15.73
C PRO A 178 0.00 -5.02 14.59
N GLN A 179 0.44 -3.78 14.40
CA GLN A 179 1.41 -3.45 13.35
C GLN A 179 2.77 -4.03 13.66
N PHE A 180 3.23 -3.96 14.91
CA PHE A 180 4.53 -4.51 15.27
C PHE A 180 4.52 -6.03 15.15
N VAL A 181 5.45 -6.55 14.36
CA VAL A 181 5.77 -7.97 14.38
C VAL A 181 6.28 -8.31 15.78
N GLN A 182 5.62 -9.31 16.39
CA GLN A 182 5.93 -9.76 17.75
C GLN A 182 6.97 -10.89 17.77
N ASP A 183 7.01 -11.68 16.70
CA ASP A 183 7.93 -12.81 16.54
C ASP A 183 8.74 -12.65 15.25
N ASP A 184 10.05 -12.50 15.39
CA ASP A 184 10.98 -12.34 14.27
C ASP A 184 11.02 -13.57 13.36
N ALA A 185 10.55 -14.75 13.82
CA ALA A 185 10.40 -15.93 12.97
C ALA A 185 9.35 -15.74 11.87
N ILE A 186 8.39 -14.81 12.06
CA ILE A 186 7.38 -14.46 11.05
C ILE A 186 8.04 -13.76 9.85
N VAL A 187 9.11 -12.99 10.08
CA VAL A 187 9.87 -12.33 9.01
C VAL A 187 11.07 -13.21 8.68
N SER A 188 10.98 -13.91 7.55
CA SER A 188 12.03 -14.82 7.10
C SER A 188 13.41 -14.14 7.10
N GLN A 189 14.48 -14.92 7.34
CA GLN A 189 15.84 -14.36 7.36
C GLN A 189 16.18 -13.62 6.06
N ALA A 190 15.73 -14.14 4.91
CA ALA A 190 15.90 -13.50 3.62
C ALA A 190 15.19 -12.14 3.55
N MET A 191 13.94 -12.05 4.04
CA MET A 191 13.20 -10.79 4.12
C MET A 191 13.90 -9.79 5.04
N ARG A 192 14.37 -10.23 6.22
CA ARG A 192 15.11 -9.37 7.15
C ARG A 192 16.38 -8.81 6.50
N GLN A 193 17.20 -9.66 5.90
CA GLN A 193 18.43 -9.23 5.22
C GLN A 193 18.13 -8.26 4.08
N HIS A 194 17.04 -8.46 3.35
CA HIS A 194 16.63 -7.56 2.27
C HIS A 194 16.20 -6.19 2.78
N LEU A 195 15.35 -6.14 3.82
CA LEU A 195 14.74 -4.90 4.33
C LEU A 195 15.70 -3.98 5.08
N ILE A 196 16.76 -4.53 5.69
CA ILE A 196 17.77 -3.76 6.46
C ILE A 196 19.20 -3.98 5.94
N ARG A 197 19.36 -4.16 4.62
CA ARG A 197 20.69 -4.32 4.00
C ARG A 197 21.57 -3.09 4.19
N ASP A 198 22.88 -3.33 4.25
CA ASP A 198 23.88 -2.26 4.25
C ASP A 198 24.00 -1.62 2.86
N PHE A 199 24.18 -0.31 2.82
CA PHE A 199 24.38 0.48 1.61
C PHE A 199 25.21 1.73 1.90
N GLY A 200 25.82 2.31 0.87
CA GLY A 200 26.65 3.51 0.99
C GLY A 200 28.12 3.24 0.68
N PRO A 201 29.02 4.20 0.96
CA PRO A 201 30.41 4.13 0.51
C PRO A 201 31.17 2.89 0.99
N SER A 202 30.91 2.43 2.21
CA SER A 202 31.57 1.23 2.76
C SER A 202 31.05 -0.05 2.11
N ALA A 203 29.73 -0.20 2.00
CA ALA A 203 29.11 -1.32 1.31
C ALA A 203 29.56 -1.39 -0.16
N ALA A 204 29.56 -0.26 -0.87
CA ALA A 204 30.04 -0.17 -2.25
C ALA A 204 31.49 -0.61 -2.42
N LYS A 205 32.39 -0.23 -1.50
CA LYS A 205 33.79 -0.71 -1.51
C LYS A 205 33.91 -2.22 -1.30
N ALA A 206 32.96 -2.81 -0.59
CA ALA A 206 32.87 -4.25 -0.38
C ALA A 206 32.09 -5.00 -1.49
N GLY A 207 31.69 -4.32 -2.57
CA GLY A 207 30.93 -4.89 -3.69
C GLY A 207 29.41 -4.91 -3.51
N GLY A 208 28.89 -4.22 -2.49
CA GLY A 208 27.46 -3.98 -2.28
C GLY A 208 26.95 -2.69 -2.94
N ASP A 209 25.79 -2.21 -2.48
CA ASP A 209 25.12 -1.06 -3.07
C ASP A 209 25.65 0.28 -2.54
N LEU A 210 25.79 1.28 -3.43
CA LEU A 210 26.11 2.66 -3.03
C LEU A 210 24.85 3.43 -2.57
N LEU A 211 23.72 3.16 -3.21
CA LEU A 211 22.45 3.85 -2.98
C LEU A 211 21.39 2.84 -2.55
N LEU A 212 20.36 3.31 -1.84
CA LEU A 212 19.19 2.48 -1.58
C LEU A 212 18.43 2.23 -2.89
N THR A 213 18.42 0.98 -3.36
CA THR A 213 17.77 0.56 -4.60
C THR A 213 16.94 -0.70 -4.38
N ALA A 214 15.64 -0.73 -4.67
CA ALA A 214 14.93 -2.01 -4.75
C ALA A 214 15.35 -2.69 -6.05
N ALA A 215 16.30 -3.64 -6.01
CA ALA A 215 16.77 -4.32 -7.20
C ALA A 215 15.75 -5.36 -7.67
N GLY A 216 15.31 -5.26 -8.93
CA GLY A 216 14.40 -6.22 -9.53
C GLY A 216 15.09 -7.57 -9.82
N THR A 217 15.03 -8.51 -8.85
CA THR A 217 15.35 -9.96 -9.00
C THR A 217 16.86 -10.27 -8.99
N PRO A 218 17.40 -11.19 -8.13
CA PRO A 218 16.92 -12.55 -7.76
C PRO A 218 16.31 -12.71 -6.35
N ASN A 219 16.28 -11.66 -5.54
CA ASN A 219 15.81 -11.73 -4.15
C ASN A 219 14.29 -11.94 -4.03
N LEU A 220 13.50 -11.32 -4.90
CA LEU A 220 12.05 -11.54 -4.99
C LEU A 220 11.71 -13.01 -5.19
N THR A 221 12.36 -13.71 -6.13
CA THR A 221 12.13 -15.14 -6.35
C THR A 221 12.47 -15.98 -5.13
N LYS A 222 13.57 -15.67 -4.42
CA LYS A 222 13.93 -16.37 -3.16
C LYS A 222 12.93 -16.11 -2.05
N VAL A 223 12.41 -14.88 -1.94
CA VAL A 223 11.34 -14.54 -1.00
C VAL A 223 10.06 -15.31 -1.36
N VAL A 224 9.65 -15.34 -2.64
CA VAL A 224 8.50 -16.13 -3.11
C VAL A 224 8.68 -17.62 -2.82
N THR A 225 9.87 -18.18 -3.05
CA THR A 225 10.14 -19.61 -2.78
C THR A 225 10.07 -19.92 -1.28
N ALA A 226 10.65 -19.06 -0.43
CA ALA A 226 10.62 -19.22 1.02
C ALA A 226 9.20 -19.09 1.61
N LEU A 227 8.30 -18.34 0.97
CA LEU A 227 6.91 -18.20 1.38
C LEU A 227 6.06 -19.42 1.00
N ASN A 228 6.39 -20.11 -0.09
CA ASN A 228 5.63 -21.27 -0.59
C ASN A 228 6.12 -22.61 -0.02
N TYR A 229 7.33 -22.65 0.53
CA TYR A 229 7.93 -23.86 1.13
C TYR A 229 8.67 -23.48 2.41
N PRO A 230 7.99 -23.43 3.58
CA PRO A 230 8.68 -23.37 4.85
C PRO A 230 9.38 -24.72 5.09
N ASP A 231 10.70 -24.69 5.28
CA ASP A 231 11.46 -25.85 5.78
C ASP A 231 11.00 -26.26 7.19
#